data_AF-A0A1Q5MNC3-F1
#
_entry.id   AF-A0A1Q5MNC3-F1
#
_cell.length_a   1.000
_cell.length_b   1.000
_cell.length_c   1.000
_cell.angle_alpha   90.00
_cell.angle_beta   90.00
_cell.angle_gamma   90.00
#
_symmetry.space_group_name_H-M   'P 1'
#
loop_
_entity.id
_entity.type
_entity.pdbx_description
1 polymer ?
#
loop_
_entity_poly.entity_id
_entity_poly.type
_entity_poly.pdbx_seq_one_letter_code
_entity_poly.pdbx_strand_id
1 'polypeptide(L)'
;MAAEGMATAPTHQRTDGGTPFICDEDTWLTATAGTARHAAAADTTVLDAVAGHLLALQWPGGGWSYTESARLTDVDCTSAAVQVFHLTGPRRHRAAISRGIGARHALRGPDGGFPAYLAGAPSEASMSAAAVPELHARGRHRFRAPCEMKGILL
;
A
#
# COMPACT_ATOMS: atom_id res chain seq x y z
N MET A 1 -17.63 -8.89 15.12
CA MET A 1 -17.12 -7.71 14.39
C MET A 1 -18.00 -6.47 14.56
N ALA A 2 -19.20 -6.36 13.97
CA ALA A 2 -20.02 -5.14 14.11
C ALA A 2 -20.54 -4.88 15.54
N ALA A 3 -20.98 -5.92 16.24
CA ALA A 3 -21.46 -5.81 17.63
C ALA A 3 -20.33 -5.43 18.63
N GLU A 4 -19.14 -6.00 18.44
CA GLU A 4 -17.95 -5.65 19.23
C GLU A 4 -17.47 -4.22 18.95
N GLY A 5 -17.53 -3.78 17.69
CA GLY A 5 -17.25 -2.39 17.32
C GLY A 5 -18.22 -1.40 17.99
N MET A 6 -19.51 -1.71 18.04
CA MET A 6 -20.51 -0.90 18.76
C MET A 6 -20.30 -0.89 20.27
N ALA A 7 -19.77 -1.98 20.86
CA ALA A 7 -19.43 -2.02 22.28
C ALA A 7 -18.10 -1.30 22.59
N THR A 8 -17.18 -1.22 21.62
CA THR A 8 -15.86 -0.60 21.78
C THR A 8 -15.90 0.91 21.54
N ALA A 9 -16.70 1.39 20.58
CA ALA A 9 -16.78 2.81 20.25
C ALA A 9 -17.10 3.73 21.47
N PRO A 10 -18.02 3.38 22.39
CA PRO A 10 -18.30 4.16 23.59
C PRO A 10 -17.14 4.22 24.57
N THR A 11 -16.23 3.23 24.58
CA THR A 11 -15.09 3.20 25.50
C THR A 11 -13.97 4.17 25.08
N HIS A 12 -14.01 4.63 23.82
CA HIS A 12 -13.05 5.57 23.26
C HIS A 12 -13.66 6.98 23.08
N GLN A 13 -14.93 7.16 23.42
CA GLN A 13 -15.61 8.45 23.38
C GLN A 13 -15.05 9.39 24.46
N ARG A 14 -14.67 10.59 24.06
CA ARG A 14 -14.17 11.65 24.95
C ARG A 14 -15.31 12.17 25.83
N THR A 15 -14.94 12.82 26.92
CA THR A 15 -15.88 13.35 27.92
C THR A 15 -16.84 14.41 27.38
N ASP A 16 -16.51 15.03 26.24
CA ASP A 16 -17.36 15.99 25.52
C ASP A 16 -18.33 15.32 24.53
N GLY A 17 -18.32 13.98 24.46
CA GLY A 17 -19.14 13.20 23.54
C GLY A 17 -18.53 13.02 22.14
N GLY A 18 -17.36 13.61 21.87
CA GLY A 18 -16.64 13.39 20.62
C GLY A 18 -15.95 12.03 20.57
N THR A 19 -15.86 11.42 19.38
CA THR A 19 -15.02 10.23 19.16
C THR A 19 -13.69 10.64 18.52
N PRO A 20 -12.59 9.92 18.77
CA PRO A 20 -11.33 10.17 18.08
C PRO A 20 -11.54 9.98 16.57
N PHE A 21 -11.32 11.05 15.82
CA PHE A 21 -11.22 11.01 14.37
C PHE A 21 -9.78 10.62 14.00
N ILE A 22 -9.57 9.92 12.89
CA ILE A 22 -8.20 9.68 12.40
C ILE A 22 -7.64 11.04 11.96
N CYS A 23 -6.78 11.61 12.80
CA CYS A 23 -5.92 12.72 12.43
C CYS A 23 -4.63 12.15 11.82
N ASP A 24 -3.95 12.98 11.01
CA ASP A 24 -2.61 12.70 10.48
C ASP A 24 -2.52 11.52 9.49
N GLU A 25 -3.54 11.28 8.66
CA GLU A 25 -3.54 10.24 7.62
C GLU A 25 -2.64 10.59 6.39
N ASP A 26 -1.57 11.33 6.65
CA ASP A 26 -0.75 12.04 5.67
C ASP A 26 -0.13 11.08 4.65
N THR A 27 0.31 9.89 5.10
CA THR A 27 0.96 8.92 4.22
C THR A 27 -0.03 8.32 3.23
N TRP A 28 -1.21 7.95 3.72
CA TRP A 28 -2.27 7.38 2.89
C TRP A 28 -2.84 8.40 1.91
N LEU A 29 -3.13 9.62 2.39
CA LEU A 29 -3.61 10.72 1.56
C LEU A 29 -2.58 11.11 0.49
N THR A 30 -1.30 11.17 0.85
CA THR A 30 -0.21 11.48 -0.08
C THR A 30 -0.07 10.42 -1.18
N ALA A 31 -0.13 9.13 -0.81
CA ALA A 31 -0.03 8.04 -1.79
C ALA A 31 -1.25 7.96 -2.72
N THR A 32 -2.45 8.16 -2.18
CA THR A 32 -3.70 8.17 -2.95
C THR A 32 -3.77 9.37 -3.90
N ALA A 33 -3.39 10.56 -3.42
CA ALA A 33 -3.29 11.76 -4.27
C ALA A 33 -2.24 11.60 -5.38
N GLY A 34 -1.11 10.96 -5.10
CA GLY A 34 -0.12 10.58 -6.11
C GLY A 34 -0.72 9.68 -7.20
N THR A 35 -1.42 8.62 -6.81
CA THR A 35 -2.06 7.69 -7.76
C THR A 35 -3.12 8.38 -8.62
N ALA A 36 -3.97 9.22 -8.02
CA ALA A 36 -5.00 9.98 -8.74
C ALA A 36 -4.40 10.99 -9.73
N ARG A 37 -3.32 11.68 -9.35
CA ARG A 37 -2.59 12.61 -10.24
C ARG A 37 -1.95 11.89 -11.42
N HIS A 38 -1.35 10.72 -11.19
CA HIS A 38 -0.82 9.90 -12.29
C HIS A 38 -1.93 9.50 -13.27
N ALA A 39 -3.08 9.06 -12.79
CA ALA A 39 -4.23 8.73 -13.62
C ALA A 39 -4.75 9.95 -14.42
N ALA A 40 -4.59 11.16 -13.88
CA ALA A 40 -4.91 12.42 -14.55
C ALA A 40 -3.82 12.95 -15.49
N ALA A 41 -2.74 12.18 -15.74
CA ALA A 41 -1.57 12.59 -16.54
C ALA A 41 -0.90 13.89 -16.05
N ALA A 42 -0.92 14.13 -14.73
CA ALA A 42 -0.29 15.29 -14.12
C ALA A 42 1.25 15.23 -14.20
N ASP A 43 1.89 16.38 -13.96
CA ASP A 43 3.34 16.59 -13.98
C ASP A 43 4.11 15.54 -13.18
N THR A 44 5.08 14.89 -13.83
CA THR A 44 5.93 13.84 -13.26
C THR A 44 6.79 14.33 -12.11
N THR A 45 7.12 15.64 -12.05
CA THR A 45 7.92 16.23 -10.97
C THR A 45 7.24 16.10 -9.60
N VAL A 46 5.91 16.20 -9.57
CA VAL A 46 5.12 16.04 -8.35
C VAL A 46 5.11 14.58 -7.90
N LEU A 47 4.99 13.64 -8.83
CA LEU A 47 5.06 12.20 -8.51
C LEU A 47 6.43 11.79 -8.00
N ASP A 48 7.50 12.35 -8.56
CA ASP A 48 8.86 12.14 -8.08
C ASP A 48 9.08 12.71 -6.68
N ALA A 49 8.51 13.88 -6.37
CA ALA A 49 8.55 14.45 -5.02
C ALA A 49 7.81 13.56 -4.01
N VAL A 50 6.63 13.07 -4.37
CA VAL A 50 5.86 12.11 -3.55
C VAL A 50 6.65 10.83 -3.31
N ALA A 51 7.26 10.25 -4.35
CA ALA A 51 8.10 9.06 -4.20
C ALA A 51 9.33 9.33 -3.33
N GLY A 52 9.96 10.50 -3.46
CA GLY A 52 11.07 10.92 -2.61
C GLY A 52 10.68 11.00 -1.13
N HIS A 53 9.54 11.59 -0.84
CA HIS A 53 9.01 11.68 0.52
C HIS A 53 8.68 10.30 1.10
N LEU A 54 7.96 9.44 0.36
CA LEU A 54 7.66 8.08 0.79
C LEU A 54 8.91 7.23 1.03
N LEU A 55 9.98 7.41 0.24
CA LEU A 55 11.25 6.72 0.49
C LEU A 55 11.86 7.08 1.85
N ALA A 56 11.76 8.33 2.28
CA ALA A 56 12.29 8.79 3.55
C ALA A 56 11.51 8.24 4.75
N LEU A 57 10.23 7.92 4.56
CA LEU A 57 9.34 7.40 5.60
C LEU A 57 9.31 5.87 5.71
N GLN A 58 10.02 5.15 4.84
CA GLN A 58 10.01 3.69 4.90
C GLN A 58 10.69 3.20 6.19
N TRP A 59 9.95 2.44 6.99
CA TRP A 59 10.48 1.87 8.22
C TRP A 59 11.54 0.80 7.95
N PRO A 60 12.45 0.51 8.90
CA PRO A 60 13.46 -0.54 8.74
C PRO A 60 12.88 -1.92 8.38
N GLY A 61 11.69 -2.24 8.88
CA GLY A 61 10.94 -3.46 8.54
C GLY A 61 10.34 -3.47 7.13
N GLY A 62 10.37 -2.33 6.42
CA GLY A 62 9.96 -2.18 5.03
C GLY A 62 8.56 -1.62 4.80
N GLY A 63 7.72 -1.52 5.83
CA GLY A 63 6.37 -0.98 5.72
C GLY A 63 6.28 0.52 5.88
N TRP A 64 5.06 1.03 5.73
CA TRP A 64 4.67 2.41 6.01
C TRP A 64 3.53 2.43 7.02
N SER A 65 3.54 3.44 7.86
CA SER A 65 2.46 3.78 8.76
C SER A 65 1.57 4.85 8.11
N TYR A 66 0.30 4.89 8.49
CA TYR A 66 -0.63 5.94 8.02
C TYR A 66 -0.16 7.37 8.33
N THR A 67 0.65 7.55 9.38
CA THR A 67 1.25 8.82 9.80
C THR A 67 2.73 8.65 10.16
N GLU A 68 3.51 9.73 10.08
CA GLU A 68 4.92 9.76 10.51
C GLU A 68 5.09 9.53 12.02
N SER A 69 4.08 9.87 12.82
CA SER A 69 4.13 9.77 14.28
C SER A 69 3.86 8.34 14.79
N ALA A 70 3.26 7.50 13.98
CA ALA A 70 2.92 6.12 14.32
C ALA A 70 4.11 5.20 14.06
N ARG A 71 4.35 4.29 15.00
CA ARG A 71 5.44 3.31 14.93
C ARG A 71 4.96 1.92 14.53
N LEU A 72 3.80 1.84 13.87
CA LEU A 72 3.15 0.61 13.47
C LEU A 72 2.76 0.71 12.00
N THR A 73 3.42 -0.08 11.17
CA THR A 73 3.14 -0.11 9.73
C THR A 73 1.89 -0.92 9.44
N ASP A 74 1.17 -0.56 8.38
CA ASP A 74 -0.06 -1.23 7.97
C ASP A 74 -0.04 -1.66 6.50
N VAL A 75 -0.93 -2.59 6.16
CA VAL A 75 -1.00 -3.18 4.83
C VAL A 75 -1.43 -2.18 3.77
N ASP A 76 -2.32 -1.25 4.09
CA ASP A 76 -2.89 -0.33 3.10
C ASP A 76 -1.88 0.74 2.69
N CYS A 77 -1.28 1.44 3.66
CA CYS A 77 -0.24 2.44 3.42
C CYS A 77 0.98 1.82 2.74
N THR A 78 1.36 0.60 3.14
CA THR A 78 2.45 -0.12 2.47
C THR A 78 2.10 -0.46 1.03
N SER A 79 0.84 -0.83 0.74
CA SER A 79 0.39 -1.14 -0.61
C SER A 79 0.35 0.11 -1.50
N ALA A 80 -0.19 1.22 -0.98
CA ALA A 80 -0.27 2.49 -1.68
C ALA A 80 1.13 3.06 -1.99
N ALA A 81 2.07 3.00 -1.04
CA ALA A 81 3.44 3.43 -1.27
C ALA A 81 4.16 2.59 -2.34
N VAL A 82 4.00 1.26 -2.28
CA VAL A 82 4.54 0.34 -3.31
C VAL A 82 3.96 0.65 -4.69
N GLN A 83 2.66 0.96 -4.78
CA GLN A 83 2.03 1.35 -6.03
C GLN A 83 2.65 2.63 -6.61
N VAL A 84 2.85 3.67 -5.78
CA VAL A 84 3.53 4.90 -6.23
C VAL A 84 4.91 4.59 -6.83
N PHE A 85 5.71 3.74 -6.18
CA PHE A 85 7.02 3.35 -6.72
C PHE A 85 6.96 2.56 -8.03
N HIS A 86 5.91 1.77 -8.24
CA HIS A 86 5.67 1.14 -9.52
C HIS A 86 5.33 2.16 -10.62
N LEU A 87 4.63 3.25 -10.28
CA LEU A 87 4.26 4.31 -11.22
C LEU A 87 5.44 5.24 -11.55
N THR A 88 6.32 5.53 -10.58
CA THR A 88 7.45 6.45 -10.75
C THR A 88 8.74 5.79 -11.21
N GLY A 89 8.82 4.46 -11.20
CA GLY A 89 9.95 3.73 -11.76
C GLY A 89 10.32 2.48 -10.98
N PRO A 90 9.81 1.28 -11.35
CA PRO A 90 9.99 0.08 -10.55
C PRO A 90 11.45 -0.37 -10.45
N ARG A 91 12.27 -0.07 -11.47
CA ARG A 91 13.72 -0.35 -11.44
C ARG A 91 14.45 0.56 -10.46
N ARG A 92 14.12 1.86 -10.46
CA ARG A 92 14.70 2.86 -9.56
C ARG A 92 14.40 2.53 -8.10
N HIS A 93 13.17 2.08 -7.82
CA HIS A 93 12.67 1.84 -6.47
C HIS A 93 12.68 0.35 -6.07
N ARG A 94 13.43 -0.51 -6.78
CA ARG A 94 13.43 -1.97 -6.59
C ARG A 94 13.61 -2.39 -5.12
N ALA A 95 14.54 -1.76 -4.41
CA ALA A 95 14.83 -2.09 -3.02
C ALA A 95 13.66 -1.74 -2.09
N ALA A 96 13.09 -0.54 -2.23
CA ALA A 96 11.96 -0.08 -1.43
C ALA A 96 10.71 -0.93 -1.68
N ILE A 97 10.44 -1.23 -2.96
CA ILE A 97 9.37 -2.16 -3.36
C ILE A 97 9.58 -3.51 -2.68
N SER A 98 10.75 -4.14 -2.85
CA SER A 98 11.04 -5.48 -2.31
C SER A 98 10.82 -5.55 -0.79
N ARG A 99 11.25 -4.53 -0.05
CA ARG A 99 11.03 -4.41 1.40
C ARG A 99 9.55 -4.26 1.75
N GLY A 100 8.80 -3.43 1.02
CA GLY A 100 7.36 -3.27 1.21
C GLY A 100 6.58 -4.55 0.95
N ILE A 101 6.97 -5.33 -0.06
CA ILE A 101 6.38 -6.66 -0.29
C ILE A 101 6.71 -7.60 0.88
N GLY A 102 7.97 -7.60 1.33
CA GLY A 102 8.43 -8.42 2.45
C GLY A 102 7.66 -8.13 3.73
N ALA A 103 7.47 -6.85 4.05
CA ALA A 103 6.72 -6.40 5.21
C ALA A 103 5.27 -6.92 5.20
N ARG A 104 4.57 -6.84 4.05
CA ARG A 104 3.22 -7.40 3.92
C ARG A 104 3.22 -8.91 4.01
N HIS A 105 4.15 -9.59 3.35
CA HIS A 105 4.23 -11.06 3.42
C HIS A 105 4.41 -11.57 4.85
N ALA A 106 5.08 -10.81 5.73
CA ALA A 106 5.20 -11.15 7.14
C ALA A 106 3.87 -11.08 7.91
N LEU A 107 2.87 -10.37 7.39
CA LEU A 107 1.52 -10.26 7.98
C LEU A 107 0.51 -11.26 7.39
N ARG A 108 0.87 -11.95 6.29
CA ARG A 108 -0.06 -12.81 5.55
C ARG A 108 -0.58 -13.96 6.43
N GLY A 109 -1.90 -14.07 6.51
CA GLY A 109 -2.58 -15.14 7.24
C GLY A 109 -2.49 -16.50 6.56
N PRO A 110 -2.84 -17.59 7.27
CA PRO A 110 -2.88 -18.95 6.70
C PRO A 110 -3.95 -19.12 5.61
N ASP A 111 -5.01 -18.29 5.65
CA ASP A 111 -6.04 -18.18 4.61
C ASP A 111 -5.53 -17.44 3.35
N GLY A 112 -4.33 -16.89 3.41
CA GLY A 112 -3.69 -16.12 2.36
C GLY A 112 -4.12 -14.67 2.26
N GLY A 113 -5.03 -14.22 3.13
CA GLY A 113 -5.43 -12.83 3.29
C GLY A 113 -4.47 -12.04 4.16
N PHE A 114 -4.83 -10.77 4.41
CA PHE A 114 -4.03 -9.85 5.18
C PHE A 114 -4.87 -9.16 6.26
N PRO A 115 -4.36 -9.05 7.50
CA PRO A 115 -4.91 -8.15 8.52
C PRO A 115 -4.40 -6.73 8.30
N ALA A 116 -4.94 -5.73 9.01
CA ALA A 116 -4.45 -4.35 8.90
C ALA A 116 -3.01 -4.16 9.42
N TYR A 117 -2.71 -4.65 10.62
CA TYR A 117 -1.46 -4.30 11.34
C TYR A 117 -0.64 -5.48 11.87
N LEU A 118 -1.29 -6.46 12.50
CA LEU A 118 -0.62 -7.48 13.31
C LEU A 118 -0.73 -8.87 12.69
N ALA A 119 0.41 -9.57 12.61
CA ALA A 119 0.41 -10.98 12.21
C ALA A 119 -0.42 -11.82 13.20
N GLY A 120 -1.21 -12.75 12.66
CA GLY A 120 -2.10 -13.60 13.45
C GLY A 120 -3.48 -12.99 13.76
N ALA A 121 -3.70 -11.71 13.45
CA ALA A 121 -5.05 -11.15 13.45
C ALA A 121 -5.88 -11.69 12.26
N PRO A 122 -7.23 -11.69 12.35
CA PRO A 122 -8.09 -12.10 11.24
C PRO A 122 -7.84 -11.28 9.97
N SER A 123 -7.90 -11.93 8.82
CA SER A 123 -7.81 -11.24 7.53
C SER A 123 -9.00 -10.32 7.30
N GLU A 124 -8.72 -9.17 6.72
CA GLU A 124 -9.71 -8.18 6.31
C GLU A 124 -9.80 -8.15 4.78
N ALA A 125 -11.03 -8.09 4.25
CA ALA A 125 -11.24 -8.10 2.81
C ALA A 125 -10.63 -6.87 2.11
N SER A 126 -10.73 -5.70 2.73
CA SER A 126 -10.15 -4.44 2.25
C SER A 126 -8.63 -4.53 2.16
N MET A 127 -7.96 -4.98 3.23
CA MET A 127 -6.50 -5.15 3.27
C MET A 127 -6.01 -6.19 2.28
N SER A 128 -6.76 -7.28 2.13
CA SER A 128 -6.46 -8.33 1.16
C SER A 128 -6.59 -7.83 -0.28
N ALA A 129 -7.59 -6.99 -0.56
CA ALA A 129 -7.76 -6.34 -1.86
C ALA A 129 -6.66 -5.30 -2.13
N ALA A 130 -6.27 -4.50 -1.11
CA ALA A 130 -5.19 -3.51 -1.22
C ALA A 130 -3.86 -4.15 -1.62
N ALA A 131 -3.61 -5.41 -1.26
CA ALA A 131 -2.40 -6.14 -1.64
C ALA A 131 -2.39 -6.64 -3.11
N VAL A 132 -3.50 -6.57 -3.84
CA VAL A 132 -3.66 -7.12 -5.20
C VAL A 132 -2.89 -6.40 -6.32
N PRO A 133 -2.71 -5.05 -6.33
CA PRO A 133 -2.00 -4.36 -7.42
C PRO A 133 -0.61 -4.94 -7.73
N GLU A 134 0.02 -5.54 -6.73
CA GLU A 134 1.31 -6.20 -6.83
C GLU A 134 1.28 -7.58 -7.50
N LEU A 135 0.19 -8.35 -7.32
CA LEU A 135 -0.03 -9.61 -8.06
C LEU A 135 -0.15 -9.33 -9.56
N HIS A 136 -0.75 -8.20 -9.93
CA HIS A 136 -0.87 -7.79 -11.33
C HIS A 136 0.48 -7.36 -11.93
N ALA A 137 1.35 -6.71 -11.15
CA ALA A 137 2.72 -6.37 -11.56
C ALA A 137 3.62 -7.62 -11.72
N ARG A 138 3.46 -8.64 -10.86
CA ARG A 138 4.19 -9.93 -10.97
C ARG A 138 3.69 -10.79 -12.13
N GLY A 139 2.40 -10.74 -12.48
CA GLY A 139 1.82 -11.45 -13.63
C GLY A 139 2.39 -10.99 -14.98
N ARG A 140 2.63 -9.68 -15.15
CA ARG A 140 3.27 -9.11 -16.35
C ARG A 140 4.74 -9.47 -16.51
N HIS A 141 5.42 -9.91 -15.44
CA HIS A 141 6.80 -10.40 -15.50
C HIS A 141 6.93 -11.89 -15.88
N ARG A 142 5.84 -12.68 -15.77
CA ARG A 142 5.85 -14.11 -16.15
C ARG A 142 5.32 -14.38 -17.56
N PHE A 143 4.58 -13.46 -18.17
CA PHE A 143 4.04 -13.61 -19.52
C PHE A 143 4.81 -12.76 -20.54
N ARG A 144 6.06 -13.15 -20.82
CA ARG A 144 6.74 -12.78 -22.07
C ARG A 144 6.76 -14.03 -22.94
N ALA A 145 5.72 -14.24 -23.75
CA ALA A 145 5.72 -15.26 -24.78
C ALA A 145 6.88 -14.98 -25.78
N PRO A 146 7.52 -16.01 -26.35
CA PRO A 146 8.49 -15.82 -27.43
C PRO A 146 7.77 -15.20 -28.63
N CYS A 147 8.27 -14.07 -29.12
CA CYS A 147 7.79 -13.48 -30.35
C CYS A 147 8.32 -14.33 -31.51
N GLU A 148 7.55 -15.31 -31.99
CA GLU A 148 7.78 -15.89 -33.32
C GLU A 148 7.36 -14.86 -34.37
N MET A 149 8.35 -14.21 -34.98
CA MET A 149 8.17 -13.48 -36.24
C MET A 149 7.91 -14.48 -37.37
N LYS A 150 6.64 -14.71 -37.71
CA LYS A 150 6.32 -15.16 -39.07
C LYS A 150 6.23 -13.92 -39.96
N GLY A 151 7.31 -13.70 -40.71
CA GLY A 151 7.33 -12.73 -41.79
C GLY A 151 6.34 -13.15 -42.88
N ILE A 152 5.58 -12.17 -43.37
CA ILE A 152 5.02 -12.19 -44.71
C ILE A 152 5.58 -10.94 -45.39
N LEU A 153 6.55 -11.15 -46.27
CA LEU A 153 6.86 -10.21 -47.34
C LEU A 153 5.74 -10.31 -48.38
N LEU A 154 5.22 -9.13 -48.74
CA LEU A 154 4.45 -8.76 -49.95
C LEU A 154 3.27 -9.66 -50.36
#